data_AF-A0A6B8M1T2-F1
#
_entry.id   AF-A0A6B8M1T2-F1
#
_cell.length_a   1.000
_cell.length_b   1.000
_cell.length_c   1.000
_cell.angle_alpha   90.00
_cell.angle_beta   90.00
_cell.angle_gamma   90.00
#
_symmetry.space_group_name_H-M   'P 1'
#
loop_
_entity.id
_entity.type
_entity.pdbx_description
1 polymer ?
#
loop_
_entity_poly.entity_id
_entity_poly.type
_entity_poly.pdbx_seq_one_letter_code
_entity_poly.pdbx_strand_id
1 'polypeptide(L)'
;MATNIVAGAARTAALIFVLTGCAQGEVRFGKNVYVGGHDFSHQTFDRNHRAVVHLYDHEPRNAGCRMRADKAGGSVKTCHLRRLR
;
A
#
# COMPACT_ATOMS: atom_id res chain seq x y z
N MET A 1 9.49 49.51 -18.84
CA MET A 1 9.67 50.55 -17.80
C MET A 1 10.43 49.90 -16.66
N ALA A 2 11.60 50.44 -16.33
CA ALA A 2 12.54 49.86 -15.40
C ALA A 2 12.08 50.00 -13.94
N THR A 3 12.30 48.97 -13.12
CA THR A 3 12.50 49.12 -11.67
C THR A 3 13.45 48.05 -11.15
N ASN A 4 14.52 48.53 -10.53
CA ASN A 4 15.60 47.77 -9.90
C ASN A 4 15.11 47.11 -8.60
N ILE A 5 15.48 45.85 -8.36
CA ILE A 5 15.27 45.21 -7.05
C ILE A 5 16.62 45.10 -6.35
N VAL A 6 16.71 45.83 -5.25
CA VAL A 6 17.85 45.96 -4.33
C VAL A 6 18.18 44.58 -3.74
N ALA A 7 19.45 44.18 -3.81
CA ALA A 7 19.95 42.95 -3.20
C ALA A 7 19.98 43.10 -1.66
N GLY A 8 18.86 42.77 -1.01
CA GLY A 8 18.81 42.54 0.43
C GLY A 8 19.13 41.07 0.73
N ALA A 9 20.18 40.82 1.50
CA ALA A 9 20.56 39.49 1.97
C ALA A 9 19.53 38.94 2.97
N ALA A 10 18.39 38.49 2.47
CA ALA A 10 17.46 37.67 3.23
C ALA A 10 17.88 36.21 3.02
N ARG A 11 18.32 35.56 4.11
CA ARG A 11 18.58 34.12 4.13
C ARG A 11 17.29 33.38 3.80
N THR A 12 17.10 33.04 2.54
CA THR A 12 16.00 32.21 2.07
C THR A 12 16.22 30.79 2.59
N ALA A 13 15.58 30.47 3.71
CA ALA A 13 15.39 29.09 4.13
C ALA A 13 14.57 28.39 3.05
N ALA A 14 15.24 27.65 2.16
CA ALA A 14 14.60 26.83 1.15
C ALA A 14 13.85 25.69 1.85
N LEU A 15 12.52 25.79 1.92
CA LEU A 15 11.66 24.74 2.45
C LEU A 15 11.55 23.62 1.40
N ILE A 16 12.41 22.62 1.50
CA ILE A 16 12.36 21.43 0.64
C ILE A 16 11.18 20.56 1.10
N PHE A 17 10.04 20.68 0.41
CA PHE A 17 8.95 19.71 0.54
C PHE A 17 9.38 18.42 -0.17
N VAL A 18 9.90 17.46 0.61
CA VAL A 18 10.06 16.09 0.12
C VAL A 18 8.66 15.49 0.01
N LEU A 19 8.10 15.52 -1.20
CA LEU A 19 6.92 14.76 -1.56
C LEU A 19 7.32 13.27 -1.58
N THR A 20 7.38 12.63 -0.42
CA THR A 20 7.42 11.18 -0.32
C THR A 20 6.06 10.64 -0.74
N GLY A 21 5.79 10.62 -2.04
CA GLY A 21 4.65 9.89 -2.57
C GLY A 21 4.81 8.44 -2.14
N CYS A 22 3.78 7.87 -1.51
CA CYS A 22 3.72 6.42 -1.29
C CYS A 22 3.94 5.78 -2.66
N ALA A 23 5.07 5.09 -2.85
CA ALA A 23 5.30 4.34 -4.07
C ALA A 23 4.21 3.26 -4.13
N GLN A 24 3.15 3.51 -4.91
CA GLN A 24 2.20 2.47 -5.30
C GLN A 24 2.94 1.53 -6.25
N GLY A 25 3.72 0.62 -5.68
CA GLY A 25 4.38 -0.45 -6.39
C GLY A 25 3.44 -1.63 -6.60
N GLU A 26 3.64 -2.33 -7.70
CA GLU A 26 3.05 -3.64 -7.93
C GLU A 26 3.85 -4.69 -7.14
N VAL A 27 3.14 -5.60 -6.48
CA VAL A 27 3.70 -6.76 -5.78
C VAL A 27 3.26 -8.01 -6.51
N ARG A 28 4.23 -8.82 -6.98
CA ARG A 28 3.96 -10.11 -7.61
C ARG A 28 4.42 -11.23 -6.70
N PHE A 29 3.50 -12.04 -6.21
CA PHE A 29 3.84 -13.28 -5.52
C PHE A 29 4.18 -14.37 -6.54
N GLY A 30 5.35 -14.97 -6.35
CA GLY A 30 5.82 -16.09 -7.13
C GLY A 30 5.12 -17.40 -6.75
N LYS A 31 5.82 -18.51 -6.97
CA LYS A 31 5.33 -19.85 -6.62
C LYS A 31 5.59 -20.15 -5.13
N ASN A 32 4.72 -20.94 -4.52
CA ASN A 32 4.83 -21.44 -3.14
C ASN A 32 4.88 -20.32 -2.09
N VAL A 33 4.13 -19.24 -2.30
CA VAL A 33 4.03 -18.15 -1.32
C VAL A 33 2.83 -18.42 -0.43
N TYR A 34 3.07 -18.57 0.88
CA TYR A 34 2.00 -18.80 1.85
C TYR A 34 1.98 -17.69 2.90
N VAL A 35 0.78 -17.17 3.18
CA VAL A 35 0.58 -16.16 4.24
C VAL A 35 -0.39 -16.73 5.25
N GLY A 36 0.04 -16.89 6.50
CA GLY A 36 -0.76 -17.56 7.53
C GLY A 36 -1.17 -18.99 7.14
N GLY A 37 -0.39 -19.67 6.29
CA GLY A 37 -0.74 -21.01 5.78
C GLY A 37 -1.68 -21.07 4.58
N HIS A 38 -2.22 -19.94 4.15
CA HIS A 38 -3.05 -19.88 2.95
C HIS A 38 -2.19 -19.64 1.72
N ASP A 39 -2.57 -20.24 0.59
CA ASP A 39 -1.81 -20.11 -0.66
C ASP A 39 -2.05 -18.73 -1.30
N PHE A 40 -0.95 -18.00 -1.48
CA PHE A 40 -0.88 -16.71 -2.15
C PHE A 40 -0.06 -16.76 -3.45
N SER A 41 0.28 -17.95 -3.92
CA SER A 41 1.08 -18.14 -5.12
C SER A 41 0.42 -17.53 -6.36
N HIS A 42 1.24 -16.99 -7.26
CA HIS A 42 0.84 -16.43 -8.55
C HIS A 42 -0.19 -15.27 -8.48
N GLN A 43 -0.28 -14.59 -7.34
CA GLN A 43 -1.13 -13.41 -7.19
C GLN A 43 -0.32 -12.13 -7.41
N THR A 44 -0.94 -11.17 -8.08
CA THR A 44 -0.39 -9.83 -8.30
C THR A 44 -1.29 -8.82 -7.59
N PHE A 45 -0.67 -7.90 -6.87
CA PHE A 45 -1.36 -6.81 -6.20
C PHE A 45 -0.81 -5.47 -6.67
N ASP A 46 -1.70 -4.59 -7.11
CA ASP A 46 -1.40 -3.28 -7.66
C ASP A 46 -2.38 -2.23 -7.08
N ARG A 47 -2.40 -1.03 -7.67
CA ARG A 47 -3.30 0.06 -7.23
C ARG A 47 -4.79 -0.28 -7.32
N ASN A 48 -5.18 -1.16 -8.23
CA ASN A 48 -6.56 -1.56 -8.54
C ASN A 48 -6.90 -2.94 -7.96
N HIS A 49 -5.92 -3.80 -7.70
CA HIS A 49 -6.10 -5.11 -7.08
C HIS A 49 -5.26 -5.19 -5.81
N ARG A 50 -5.85 -4.92 -4.65
CA ARG A 50 -5.13 -4.83 -3.38
C ARG A 50 -5.41 -6.05 -2.50
N ALA A 51 -4.52 -6.32 -1.54
CA ALA A 51 -4.76 -7.31 -0.49
C ALA A 51 -4.61 -6.69 0.90
N VAL A 52 -5.48 -7.12 1.81
CA VAL A 52 -5.38 -6.85 3.25
C VAL A 52 -5.48 -8.18 3.97
N VAL A 53 -4.41 -8.60 4.63
CA VAL A 53 -4.35 -9.88 5.33
C VAL A 53 -4.24 -9.63 6.84
N HIS A 54 -5.28 -10.02 7.57
CA HIS A 54 -5.30 -10.02 9.03
C HIS A 54 -4.89 -11.41 9.53
N LEU A 55 -3.84 -11.46 10.36
CA LEU A 55 -3.33 -12.67 10.98
C LEU A 55 -3.69 -12.72 12.46
N TYR A 56 -4.28 -13.82 12.92
CA TYR A 56 -4.73 -14.04 14.30
C TYR A 56 -4.05 -15.27 14.92
N ASP A 57 -3.80 -15.27 16.23
CA ASP A 57 -3.33 -16.49 16.94
C ASP A 57 -4.46 -17.50 17.21
N HIS A 58 -5.73 -17.09 17.01
CA HIS A 58 -6.93 -17.89 17.20
C HIS A 58 -7.72 -18.00 15.88
N GLU A 59 -8.76 -18.86 15.86
CA GLU A 59 -9.64 -18.99 14.70
C GLU A 59 -10.54 -17.75 14.57
N PRO A 60 -10.40 -16.94 13.50
CA PRO A 60 -11.21 -15.75 13.33
C PRO A 60 -12.65 -16.10 12.97
N ARG A 61 -13.63 -15.35 13.53
CA ARG A 61 -15.07 -15.56 13.29
C ARG A 61 -15.46 -15.58 11.81
N ASN A 62 -14.75 -14.78 10.99
CA ASN A 62 -14.98 -14.67 9.55
C ASN A 62 -13.76 -15.19 8.77
N ALA A 63 -13.32 -16.41 9.09
CA ALA A 63 -12.16 -17.02 8.46
C ALA A 63 -12.25 -17.07 6.92
N GLY A 64 -11.09 -16.93 6.29
CA GLY A 64 -10.91 -17.02 4.85
C GLY A 64 -10.73 -15.67 4.16
N CYS A 65 -10.68 -15.72 2.83
CA CYS A 65 -10.46 -14.57 1.96
C CYS A 65 -11.74 -14.22 1.20
N ARG A 66 -12.04 -12.93 1.09
CA ARG A 66 -13.15 -12.43 0.27
C ARG A 66 -12.68 -11.27 -0.58
N MET A 67 -13.13 -11.27 -1.83
CA MET A 67 -12.95 -10.13 -2.71
C MET A 67 -14.08 -9.12 -2.47
N ARG A 68 -13.74 -7.84 -2.39
CA ARG A 68 -14.70 -6.74 -2.32
C ARG A 68 -14.32 -5.68 -3.33
N ALA A 69 -15.30 -5.14 -4.06
CA ALA A 69 -15.06 -3.95 -4.85
C ALA A 69 -14.71 -2.79 -3.92
N ASP A 70 -13.75 -1.96 -4.33
CA ASP A 70 -13.51 -0.68 -3.70
C ASP A 70 -14.32 0.44 -4.39
N LYS A 71 -14.42 1.58 -3.73
CA LYS A 71 -15.20 2.73 -4.22
C LYS A 71 -14.53 3.45 -5.41
N ALA A 72 -13.28 3.12 -5.71
CA ALA A 72 -12.48 3.76 -6.75
C ALA A 72 -12.41 2.91 -8.04
N GLY A 73 -13.20 1.83 -8.14
CA GLY A 73 -13.24 0.94 -9.31
C GLY A 73 -12.23 -0.20 -9.27
N GLY A 74 -11.51 -0.37 -8.16
CA GLY A 74 -10.66 -1.52 -7.90
C GLY A 74 -11.34 -2.60 -7.05
N SER A 75 -10.53 -3.54 -6.57
CA SER A 75 -10.93 -4.61 -5.67
C SER A 75 -9.89 -4.80 -4.56
N VAL A 76 -10.38 -5.22 -3.40
CA VAL A 76 -9.58 -5.54 -2.23
C VAL A 76 -9.90 -6.97 -1.81
N LYS A 77 -8.87 -7.83 -1.82
CA LYS A 77 -8.91 -9.15 -1.22
C LYS A 77 -8.64 -9.01 0.28
N THR A 78 -9.68 -9.07 1.09
CA THR A 78 -9.54 -9.07 2.56
C THR A 78 -9.53 -10.51 3.06
N CYS A 79 -8.49 -10.87 3.80
CA CYS A 79 -8.33 -12.19 4.39
C CYS A 79 -8.27 -12.09 5.91
N HIS A 80 -8.99 -12.97 6.61
CA HIS A 80 -8.82 -13.21 8.03
C HIS A 80 -8.33 -14.63 8.21
N LEU A 81 -7.07 -14.78 8.59
CA LEU A 81 -6.39 -16.06 8.64
C LEU A 81 -5.82 -16.29 10.04
N ARG A 82 -5.88 -17.54 10.50
CA ARG A 82 -5.12 -17.95 11.67
C ARG A 82 -3.64 -18.12 11.27
N ARG A 83 -2.73 -17.63 12.10
CA ARG A 83 -1.28 -17.81 11.92
C ARG A 83 -0.94 -19.29 12.12
N LEU A 84 -0.27 -19.90 11.14
CA LEU A 84 0.45 -21.16 11.36
C LEU A 84 1.71 -20.86 12.18
N ARG A 85 1.87 -21.58 13.29
CA ARG A 85 3.07 -21.56 14.13
C ARG A 85 4.00 -22.70 13.73
#